data_AF-A0A2V6IL09-F1
#
_entry.id   AF-A0A2V6IL09-F1
#
_cell.length_a   1.000
_cell.length_b   1.000
_cell.length_c   1.000
_cell.angle_alpha   90.00
_cell.angle_beta   90.00
_cell.angle_gamma   90.00
#
_symmetry.space_group_name_H-M   'P 1'
#
loop_
_entity.id
_entity.type
_entity.pdbx_description
1 polymer ?
#
loop_
_entity_poly.entity_id
_entity_poly.type
_entity_poly.pdbx_seq_one_letter_code
_entity_poly.pdbx_strand_id
1 'polypeptide(L)'
;MSDNLQPDADLAIAHVLFIDIVAYSELAIDQQREVVEQLNHHVRNNEQFRRADAAGKLIRIATGDGVALAFFTSPDAPVRCAIEVSKAVRNSSTLQLRMGIHSGPVDQLSDVNERSNLAGTGINMAQRIMNCGDAGHILLSQRVADDLVQYTRWRSQLHELGEVEVKHGVRVSVFNLYTDEVGNPEVPQKLRQAAGKKPIEKARVPVRSQRLLATICLSCTALVMSLRFVPAVPVLSHVWGNEQALEDWLRRTGRRTLTHSEFVFVAISTKSLAGPESAKAGKDRMLELMAQHPFPWSREVWARLLNRLFESGARLVIFDLIFNPPNEGDQVFRAALDRYRDRVVIGANFDLENGNELVSPNADLIPPPAQYDDRVGFVNYWPDEQDGKLRAARFFTSHRQLAGQKPSPTDRLCASLVARAMEKLGRSNEVPHDLQDHLIRFSATDAYQPYPIWEIADPDMWHSKYSDGEFFEDKIVVVGGSAPKLLDVFDNPISPEIKGPVMNLNVLAATMDHEFLRKLPVALDLVIVSVFGVLAWLLLGYVGRWWICLLSFLGLSVTYLLLAFLLYNFLGIFVPIFPPLLTLLACGFLGFVAQQFHKRSHSMLHG
;
A
#
# COMPACT_ATOMS: atom_id res chain seq x y z
N MET A 1 34.61 -24.95 6.74
CA MET A 1 34.95 -24.21 5.51
C MET A 1 35.55 -22.91 5.95
N SER A 2 36.88 -22.81 5.83
CA SER A 2 37.67 -21.62 6.07
C SER A 2 37.45 -20.67 4.90
N ASP A 3 36.79 -19.54 5.15
CA ASP A 3 36.74 -18.42 4.21
C ASP A 3 38.15 -17.85 4.08
N ASN A 4 38.83 -18.24 3.00
CA ASN A 4 39.96 -17.51 2.46
C ASN A 4 39.43 -16.18 1.90
N LEU A 5 39.34 -15.17 2.77
CA LEU A 5 39.34 -13.78 2.34
C LEU A 5 40.68 -13.53 1.64
N GLN A 6 40.62 -13.34 0.31
CA GLN A 6 41.69 -12.69 -0.44
C GLN A 6 42.05 -11.37 0.28
N PRO A 7 43.34 -11.01 0.36
CA PRO A 7 43.74 -9.77 1.05
C PRO A 7 43.04 -8.59 0.38
N ASP A 8 42.34 -7.79 1.19
CA ASP A 8 41.72 -6.52 0.81
C ASP A 8 42.75 -5.71 0.00
N ALA A 9 42.35 -5.29 -1.21
CA ALA A 9 43.10 -4.28 -1.94
C ALA A 9 43.01 -2.98 -1.14
N ASP A 10 44.14 -2.54 -0.56
CA ASP A 10 44.21 -1.37 0.32
C ASP A 10 43.70 -0.11 -0.40
N LEU A 11 42.46 0.30 -0.10
CA LEU A 11 41.87 1.54 -0.57
C LEU A 11 42.71 2.73 -0.07
N ALA A 12 43.51 3.33 -0.94
CA ALA A 12 44.39 4.45 -0.60
C ALA A 12 43.93 5.75 -1.25
N ILE A 13 44.18 6.88 -0.60
CA ILE A 13 44.03 8.21 -1.23
C ILE A 13 45.35 8.57 -1.91
N ALA A 14 45.31 8.79 -3.22
CA ALA A 14 46.45 9.33 -3.97
C ALA A 14 46.21 10.79 -4.36
N HIS A 15 47.28 11.56 -4.36
CA HIS A 15 47.34 12.92 -4.88
C HIS A 15 47.97 12.86 -6.28
N VAL A 16 47.13 12.91 -7.32
CA VAL A 16 47.51 12.60 -8.70
C VAL A 16 47.75 13.88 -9.49
N LEU A 17 48.90 13.97 -10.15
CA LEU A 17 49.27 14.97 -11.15
C LEU A 17 49.33 14.30 -12.52
N PHE A 18 48.50 14.74 -13.46
CA PHE A 18 48.66 14.44 -14.88
C PHE A 18 49.38 15.58 -15.59
N ILE A 19 50.32 15.23 -16.47
CA ILE A 19 51.08 16.15 -17.31
C ILE A 19 51.00 15.63 -18.75
N ASP A 20 50.64 16.50 -19.68
CA ASP A 20 50.46 16.15 -21.09
C ASP A 20 51.11 17.20 -22.00
N ILE A 21 51.71 16.75 -23.10
CA ILE A 21 52.37 17.61 -24.10
C ILE A 21 51.31 18.11 -25.07
N VAL A 22 51.13 19.43 -25.15
CA VAL A 22 50.13 20.03 -26.04
C VAL A 22 50.58 19.90 -27.49
N ALA A 23 49.66 19.51 -28.37
CA ALA A 23 49.88 19.30 -29.80
C ALA A 23 50.97 18.25 -30.14
N TYR A 24 51.22 17.28 -29.24
CA TYR A 24 52.21 16.21 -29.44
C TYR A 24 52.07 15.49 -30.79
N SER A 25 50.84 15.14 -31.18
CA SER A 25 50.57 14.41 -32.43
C SER A 25 50.84 15.23 -33.71
N GLU A 26 51.01 16.55 -33.61
CA GLU A 26 51.33 17.44 -34.73
C GLU A 26 52.84 17.57 -34.98
N LEU A 27 53.68 17.10 -34.03
CA LEU A 27 55.13 17.11 -34.13
C LEU A 27 55.65 15.98 -35.04
N ALA A 28 56.79 16.22 -35.70
CA ALA A 28 57.51 15.17 -36.42
C ALA A 28 58.04 14.09 -35.47
N ILE A 29 58.28 12.86 -35.96
CA ILE A 29 58.62 11.69 -35.11
C ILE A 29 59.91 11.91 -34.30
N ASP A 30 60.91 12.57 -34.89
CA ASP A 30 62.16 12.95 -34.22
C ASP A 30 61.92 13.96 -33.09
N GLN A 31 61.08 14.96 -33.35
CA GLN A 31 60.66 15.95 -32.34
C GLN A 31 59.82 15.32 -31.23
N GLN A 32 58.91 14.40 -31.55
CA GLN A 32 58.09 13.66 -30.59
C GLN A 32 58.95 12.92 -29.56
N ARG A 33 60.01 12.24 -30.03
CA ARG A 33 60.96 11.57 -29.15
C ARG A 33 61.69 12.58 -28.25
N GLU A 34 62.18 13.68 -28.81
CA GLU A 34 62.92 14.70 -28.07
C GLU A 34 62.07 15.33 -26.95
N VAL A 35 60.83 15.73 -27.24
CA VAL A 35 59.96 16.37 -26.24
C VAL A 35 59.57 15.42 -25.10
N VAL A 36 59.39 14.12 -25.39
CA VAL A 36 59.13 13.10 -24.36
C VAL A 36 60.36 12.83 -23.50
N GLU A 37 61.57 12.79 -24.09
CA GLU A 37 62.83 12.65 -23.35
C GLU A 37 63.06 13.87 -22.45
N GLN A 38 62.81 15.09 -22.94
CA GLN A 38 62.90 16.33 -22.15
C GLN A 38 61.89 16.37 -21.00
N LEU A 39 60.62 16.03 -21.24
CA LEU A 39 59.60 15.95 -20.19
C LEU A 39 60.01 14.95 -19.10
N ASN A 40 60.43 13.75 -19.49
CA ASN A 40 60.88 12.73 -18.55
C ASN A 40 62.10 13.19 -17.74
N HIS A 41 63.05 13.90 -18.36
CA HIS A 41 64.21 14.47 -17.68
C HIS A 41 63.79 15.49 -16.61
N HIS A 42 62.92 16.45 -16.95
CA HIS A 42 62.45 17.46 -16.00
C HIS A 42 61.63 16.85 -14.85
N VAL A 43 60.77 15.87 -15.15
CA VAL A 43 59.95 15.19 -14.14
C VAL A 43 60.83 14.35 -13.19
N ARG A 44 61.82 13.60 -13.69
CA ARG A 44 62.69 12.76 -12.84
C ARG A 44 63.63 13.58 -11.95
N ASN A 45 64.07 14.74 -12.42
CA ASN A 45 64.97 15.63 -11.66
C ASN A 45 64.23 16.54 -10.66
N ASN A 46 62.90 16.53 -10.68
CA ASN A 46 62.05 17.27 -9.76
C ASN A 46 62.29 16.86 -8.29
N GLU A 47 62.24 17.82 -7.35
CA GLU A 47 62.50 17.53 -5.93
C GLU A 47 61.41 16.64 -5.32
N GLN A 48 60.14 16.94 -5.58
CA GLN A 48 59.00 16.19 -5.05
C GLN A 48 58.96 14.77 -5.60
N PHE A 49 59.29 14.60 -6.89
CA PHE A 49 59.43 13.30 -7.51
C PHE A 49 60.49 12.47 -6.78
N ARG A 50 61.72 12.97 -6.65
CA ARG A 50 62.84 12.23 -6.02
C ARG A 50 62.54 11.91 -4.55
N ARG A 51 61.92 12.84 -3.83
CA ARG A 51 61.55 12.66 -2.43
C ARG A 51 60.49 11.58 -2.23
N ALA A 52 59.42 11.61 -3.03
CA ALA A 52 58.36 10.61 -2.95
C ALA A 52 58.86 9.23 -3.44
N ASP A 53 59.73 9.21 -4.44
CA ASP A 53 60.31 8.00 -4.98
C ASP A 53 61.26 7.30 -4.00
N ALA A 54 62.19 8.05 -3.40
CA ALA A 54 63.08 7.53 -2.37
C ALA A 54 62.33 6.99 -1.14
N ALA A 55 61.13 7.51 -0.88
CA ALA A 55 60.25 7.05 0.19
C ALA A 55 59.34 5.86 -0.21
N GLY A 56 59.40 5.38 -1.45
CA GLY A 56 58.51 4.33 -1.97
C GLY A 56 57.03 4.76 -2.04
N LYS A 57 56.75 6.07 -2.11
CA LYS A 57 55.40 6.67 -2.05
C LYS A 57 55.00 7.35 -3.35
N LEU A 58 55.52 6.88 -4.48
CA LEU A 58 55.25 7.41 -5.81
C LEU A 58 54.96 6.28 -6.80
N ILE A 59 53.81 6.34 -7.46
CA ILE A 59 53.51 5.51 -8.64
C ILE A 59 53.58 6.38 -9.89
N ARG A 60 54.19 5.84 -10.95
CA ARG A 60 54.49 6.54 -12.21
C ARG A 60 53.84 5.78 -13.35
N ILE A 61 52.99 6.46 -14.12
CA ILE A 61 52.24 5.85 -15.21
C ILE A 61 52.55 6.62 -16.48
N ALA A 62 53.09 5.95 -17.48
CA ALA A 62 53.32 6.54 -18.80
C ALA A 62 52.02 6.54 -19.59
N THR A 63 51.61 7.70 -20.12
CA THR A 63 50.36 7.83 -20.90
C THR A 63 50.59 7.90 -22.41
N GLY A 64 51.85 7.82 -22.86
CA GLY A 64 52.27 7.93 -24.26
C GLY A 64 52.95 9.27 -24.53
N ASP A 65 52.15 10.33 -24.59
CA ASP A 65 52.52 11.74 -24.81
C ASP A 65 52.64 12.56 -23.52
N GLY A 66 52.61 11.88 -22.37
CA GLY A 66 52.62 12.48 -21.05
C GLY A 66 52.95 11.50 -19.93
N VAL A 67 52.77 11.97 -18.70
CA VAL A 67 52.99 11.17 -17.49
C VAL A 67 51.93 11.48 -16.44
N ALA A 68 51.49 10.45 -15.74
CA ALA A 68 50.73 10.58 -14.50
C ALA A 68 51.59 10.16 -13.31
N LEU A 69 51.61 11.02 -12.29
CA LEU A 69 52.34 10.83 -11.05
C LEU A 69 51.34 10.79 -9.90
N ALA A 70 51.33 9.70 -9.15
CA ALA A 70 50.47 9.55 -7.98
C ALA A 70 51.31 9.55 -6.71
N PHE A 71 51.16 10.61 -5.94
CA PHE A 71 51.86 10.83 -4.68
C PHE A 71 51.03 10.33 -3.51
N PHE A 72 51.65 9.55 -2.63
CA PHE A 72 51.07 9.10 -1.35
C PHE A 72 51.71 9.81 -0.15
N THR A 73 52.26 11.02 -0.37
CA THR A 73 52.96 11.83 0.63
C THR A 73 52.06 12.91 1.22
N SER A 74 51.88 14.04 0.53
CA SER A 74 51.06 15.18 0.97
C SER A 74 50.25 15.78 -0.19
N PRO A 75 49.11 16.45 0.09
CA PRO A 75 48.26 17.02 -0.94
C PRO A 75 48.92 18.15 -1.76
N ASP A 76 49.96 18.81 -1.22
CA ASP A 76 50.68 19.87 -1.92
C ASP A 76 51.89 19.37 -2.74
N ALA A 77 52.28 18.10 -2.62
CA ALA A 77 53.35 17.48 -3.39
C ALA A 77 53.14 17.56 -4.92
N PRO A 78 51.99 17.14 -5.49
CA PRO A 78 51.74 17.28 -6.94
C PRO A 78 51.73 18.75 -7.40
N VAL A 79 51.30 19.67 -6.53
CA VAL A 79 51.22 21.11 -6.85
C VAL A 79 52.61 21.71 -7.00
N ARG A 80 53.49 21.41 -6.05
CA ARG A 80 54.91 21.81 -6.10
C ARG A 80 55.62 21.18 -7.29
N CYS A 81 55.37 19.91 -7.55
CA CYS A 81 55.90 19.20 -8.71
C CYS A 81 55.50 19.91 -10.01
N ALA A 82 54.21 20.24 -10.16
CA ALA A 82 53.71 20.96 -11.32
C ALA A 82 54.40 22.33 -11.50
N ILE A 83 54.50 23.12 -10.44
CA ILE A 83 55.17 24.43 -10.47
C ILE A 83 56.64 24.30 -10.88
N GLU A 84 57.39 23.39 -10.27
CA GLU A 84 58.81 23.19 -10.57
C GLU A 84 59.04 22.71 -12.02
N VAL A 85 58.21 21.79 -12.51
CA VAL A 85 58.25 21.35 -13.92
C VAL A 85 57.92 22.52 -14.85
N SER A 86 56.86 23.29 -14.56
CA SER A 86 56.51 24.48 -15.34
C SER A 86 57.61 25.54 -15.35
N LYS A 87 58.34 25.73 -14.23
CA LYS A 87 59.51 26.63 -14.18
C LYS A 87 60.64 26.13 -15.08
N ALA A 88 60.91 24.83 -15.05
CA ALA A 88 61.99 24.22 -15.82
C ALA A 88 61.77 24.32 -17.34
N VAL A 89 60.51 24.28 -17.79
CA VAL A 89 60.16 24.35 -19.22
C VAL A 89 59.73 25.74 -19.70
N ARG A 90 59.70 26.76 -18.83
CA ARG A 90 59.17 28.10 -19.12
C ARG A 90 59.75 28.76 -20.37
N ASN A 91 61.05 28.56 -20.61
CA ASN A 91 61.77 29.16 -21.73
C ASN A 91 61.81 28.25 -22.98
N SER A 92 61.15 27.08 -22.93
CA SER A 92 61.07 26.16 -24.06
C SER A 92 59.85 26.47 -24.92
N SER A 93 60.08 26.89 -26.16
CA SER A 93 59.00 27.06 -27.15
C SER A 93 58.53 25.73 -27.75
N THR A 94 59.32 24.66 -27.62
CA THR A 94 59.03 23.34 -28.19
C THR A 94 58.30 22.41 -27.23
N LEU A 95 58.43 22.61 -25.91
CA LEU A 95 57.79 21.78 -24.88
C LEU A 95 56.71 22.57 -24.13
N GLN A 96 55.49 22.55 -24.68
CA GLN A 96 54.31 23.17 -24.07
C GLN A 96 53.49 22.12 -23.31
N LEU A 97 53.24 22.36 -22.02
CA LEU A 97 52.57 21.39 -21.14
C LEU A 97 51.20 21.89 -20.69
N ARG A 98 50.28 20.96 -20.43
CA ARG A 98 49.07 21.19 -19.65
C ARG A 98 48.99 20.18 -18.50
N MET A 99 48.49 20.61 -17.35
CA MET A 99 48.50 19.79 -16.14
C MET A 99 47.15 19.78 -15.42
N GLY A 100 46.85 18.66 -14.78
CA GLY A 100 45.64 18.49 -13.96
C GLY A 100 45.90 17.73 -12.68
N ILE A 101 45.37 18.25 -11.57
CA ILE A 101 45.61 17.72 -10.22
C ILE A 101 44.28 17.36 -9.54
N HIS A 102 44.22 16.15 -8.99
CA HIS A 102 43.11 15.71 -8.14
C HIS A 102 43.60 14.79 -7.03
N SER A 103 42.90 14.81 -5.89
CA SER A 103 43.14 13.90 -4.77
C SER A 103 41.91 13.04 -4.53
N GLY A 104 42.08 11.71 -4.58
CA GLY A 104 40.93 10.81 -4.51
C GLY A 104 41.31 9.35 -4.29
N PRO A 105 40.32 8.49 -4.03
CA PRO A 105 40.55 7.07 -3.81
C PRO A 105 41.06 6.39 -5.09
N VAL A 106 42.10 5.58 -4.92
CA VAL A 106 42.69 4.74 -5.96
C VAL A 106 42.96 3.35 -5.40
N ASP A 107 43.05 2.40 -6.30
CA ASP A 107 43.45 1.03 -6.06
C ASP A 107 44.79 0.76 -6.76
N GLN A 108 45.72 0.14 -6.04
CA GLN A 108 47.05 -0.17 -6.57
C GLN A 108 47.02 -1.55 -7.22
N LEU A 109 47.25 -1.59 -8.53
CA LEU A 109 47.24 -2.81 -9.30
C LEU A 109 48.64 -3.08 -9.86
N SER A 110 49.00 -4.35 -10.00
CA SER A 110 50.13 -4.74 -10.85
C SER A 110 49.61 -4.94 -12.28
N ASP A 111 50.17 -4.21 -13.24
CA ASP A 111 49.88 -4.42 -14.66
C ASP A 111 50.42 -5.78 -15.14
N VAL A 112 50.04 -6.22 -16.34
CA VAL A 112 50.44 -7.50 -16.99
C VAL A 112 51.96 -7.67 -17.08
N ASN A 113 52.71 -6.56 -17.01
CA ASN A 113 54.18 -6.52 -16.98
C ASN A 113 54.77 -6.41 -15.56
N GLU A 114 54.00 -6.73 -14.52
CA GLU A 114 54.36 -6.63 -13.09
C GLU A 114 54.80 -5.22 -12.62
N ARG A 115 54.38 -4.18 -13.34
CA ARG A 115 54.63 -2.78 -12.96
C ARG A 115 53.48 -2.24 -12.12
N SER A 116 53.79 -1.47 -11.08
CA SER A 116 52.78 -0.77 -10.27
C SER A 116 51.99 0.23 -11.12
N ASN A 117 50.67 0.09 -11.13
CA ASN A 117 49.71 0.89 -11.86
C ASN A 117 48.54 1.28 -10.93
N LEU A 118 47.63 2.14 -11.40
CA LEU A 118 46.49 2.62 -10.62
C LEU A 118 45.18 2.48 -11.38
N ALA A 119 44.15 2.03 -10.67
CA ALA A 119 42.77 2.14 -11.09
C ALA A 119 41.98 2.97 -10.07
N GLY A 120 40.84 3.53 -10.48
CA GLY A 120 39.91 4.19 -9.56
C GLY A 120 39.43 5.56 -10.02
N THR A 121 38.56 6.16 -9.22
CA THR A 121 37.95 7.44 -9.54
C THR A 121 38.94 8.60 -9.40
N GLY A 122 39.94 8.48 -8.51
CA GLY A 122 40.97 9.49 -8.29
C GLY A 122 41.80 9.79 -9.54
N ILE A 123 42.33 8.75 -10.19
CA ILE A 123 43.14 8.89 -11.41
C ILE A 123 42.30 9.41 -12.60
N ASN A 124 41.09 8.88 -12.77
CA ASN A 124 40.17 9.31 -13.83
C ASN A 124 39.77 10.80 -13.70
N MET A 125 39.64 11.30 -12.47
CA MET A 125 39.27 12.69 -12.23
C MET A 125 40.44 13.65 -12.52
N ALA A 126 41.67 13.31 -12.13
CA ALA A 126 42.84 14.14 -12.43
C ALA A 126 43.02 14.34 -13.95
N GLN A 127 42.84 13.29 -14.75
CA GLN A 127 42.86 13.38 -16.21
C GLN A 127 41.73 14.27 -16.76
N ARG A 128 40.52 14.19 -16.19
CA ARG A 128 39.39 15.04 -16.59
C ARG A 128 39.65 16.52 -16.31
N ILE A 129 40.27 16.83 -15.17
CA ILE A 129 40.69 18.19 -14.82
C ILE A 129 41.75 18.69 -15.81
N MET A 130 42.78 17.88 -16.12
CA MET A 130 43.80 18.24 -17.11
C MET A 130 43.20 18.55 -18.49
N ASN A 131 42.25 17.72 -18.94
CA ASN A 131 41.57 17.87 -20.24
C ASN A 131 40.68 19.12 -20.35
N CYS A 132 40.60 19.94 -19.30
CA CYS A 132 39.95 21.25 -19.33
C CYS A 132 40.92 22.39 -19.66
N GLY A 133 42.23 22.15 -19.58
CA GLY A 133 43.26 23.18 -19.74
C GLY A 133 43.87 23.22 -21.14
N ASP A 134 44.29 24.42 -21.51
CA ASP A 134 45.14 24.68 -22.68
C ASP A 134 46.63 24.71 -22.28
N ALA A 135 47.52 24.98 -23.24
CA ALA A 135 48.96 25.13 -22.96
C ALA A 135 49.23 26.12 -21.81
N GLY A 136 50.13 25.71 -20.92
CA GLY A 136 50.56 26.47 -19.74
C GLY A 136 49.63 26.38 -18.53
N HIS A 137 48.44 25.76 -18.63
CA HIS A 137 47.52 25.66 -17.49
C HIS A 137 47.95 24.58 -16.49
N ILE A 138 47.81 24.92 -15.21
CA ILE A 138 47.85 23.99 -14.09
C ILE A 138 46.47 24.02 -13.43
N LEU A 139 45.66 23.00 -13.68
CA LEU A 139 44.28 22.96 -13.20
C LEU A 139 44.13 22.01 -12.00
N LEU A 140 43.24 22.37 -11.08
CA LEU A 140 42.98 21.61 -9.86
C LEU A 140 41.47 21.35 -9.72
N SER A 141 41.13 20.17 -9.21
CA SER A 141 39.77 19.92 -8.73
C SER A 141 39.49 20.72 -7.45
N GLN A 142 38.23 21.05 -7.21
CA GLN A 142 37.77 21.67 -5.96
C GLN A 142 38.35 21.04 -4.69
N ARG A 143 38.35 19.70 -4.57
CA ARG A 143 38.87 19.01 -3.39
C ARG A 143 40.31 19.40 -3.05
N VAL A 144 41.18 19.54 -4.07
CA VAL A 144 42.57 19.93 -3.85
C VAL A 144 42.67 21.42 -3.54
N ALA A 145 41.86 22.26 -4.20
CA ALA A 145 41.81 23.68 -3.89
C ALA A 145 41.36 23.93 -2.44
N ASP A 146 40.36 23.20 -1.94
CA ASP A 146 39.84 23.29 -0.57
C ASP A 146 40.90 22.91 0.47
N ASP A 147 41.73 21.90 0.19
CA ASP A 147 42.84 21.50 1.06
C ASP A 147 43.96 22.57 1.08
N LEU A 148 44.25 23.19 -0.06
CA LEU A 148 45.35 24.15 -0.20
C LEU A 148 45.00 25.58 0.23
N VAL A 149 43.75 26.02 0.03
CA VAL A 149 43.31 27.40 0.33
C VAL A 149 43.43 27.76 1.81
N GLN A 150 43.50 26.74 2.68
CA GLN A 150 43.74 26.89 4.12
C GLN A 150 45.16 27.42 4.42
N TYR A 151 46.10 27.32 3.48
CA TYR A 151 47.47 27.82 3.64
C TYR A 151 47.65 29.15 2.90
N THR A 152 48.10 30.19 3.62
CA THR A 152 48.32 31.55 3.10
C THR A 152 49.13 31.57 1.81
N ARG A 153 50.14 30.69 1.68
CA ARG A 153 51.01 30.58 0.50
C ARG A 153 50.27 30.23 -0.78
N TRP A 154 49.20 29.43 -0.71
CA TRP A 154 48.49 28.91 -1.88
C TRP A 154 47.25 29.72 -2.20
N ARG A 155 46.62 30.31 -1.18
CA ARG A 155 45.38 31.08 -1.32
C ARG A 155 45.45 32.20 -2.36
N SER A 156 46.59 32.88 -2.48
CA SER A 156 46.77 33.98 -3.46
C SER A 156 47.05 33.52 -4.88
N GLN A 157 47.24 32.21 -5.11
CA GLN A 157 47.65 31.63 -6.41
C GLN A 157 46.53 30.78 -7.04
N LEU A 158 45.44 30.53 -6.30
CA LEU A 158 44.31 29.70 -6.72
C LEU A 158 43.16 30.59 -7.19
N HIS A 159 42.76 30.42 -8.44
CA HIS A 159 41.73 31.22 -9.09
C HIS A 159 40.60 30.31 -9.56
N GLU A 160 39.41 30.49 -9.01
CA GLU A 160 38.25 29.67 -9.38
C GLU A 160 37.81 29.97 -10.82
N LEU A 161 37.64 28.92 -11.63
CA LEU A 161 37.13 29.01 -13.01
C LEU A 161 35.65 28.57 -13.13
N GLY A 162 35.10 27.95 -12.08
CA GLY A 162 33.70 27.49 -12.01
C GLY A 162 33.47 26.04 -12.44
N GLU A 163 32.20 25.66 -12.60
CA GLU A 163 31.80 24.29 -12.98
C GLU A 163 31.90 24.03 -14.49
N VAL A 164 32.48 22.89 -14.85
CA VAL A 164 32.63 22.43 -16.24
C VAL A 164 32.09 21.02 -16.38
N GLU A 165 31.31 20.77 -17.43
CA GLU A 165 30.90 19.42 -17.80
C GLU A 165 32.06 18.70 -18.52
N VAL A 166 32.55 17.62 -17.93
CA VAL A 166 33.61 16.76 -18.49
C VAL A 166 33.02 15.48 -19.07
N LYS A 167 33.89 14.69 -19.73
CA LYS A 167 33.52 13.43 -20.42
C LYS A 167 32.61 12.55 -19.52
N HIS A 168 31.54 12.01 -20.11
CA HIS A 168 30.46 11.25 -19.45
C HIS A 168 29.48 12.09 -18.60
N GLY A 169 29.38 13.41 -18.85
CA GLY A 169 28.34 14.26 -18.27
C GLY A 169 28.51 14.62 -16.80
N VAL A 170 29.72 14.44 -16.26
CA VAL A 170 30.03 14.79 -14.87
C VAL A 170 30.38 16.27 -14.81
N ARG A 171 29.77 17.03 -13.90
CA ARG A 171 30.15 18.42 -13.64
C ARG A 171 31.22 18.46 -12.55
N VAL A 172 32.30 19.19 -12.82
CA VAL A 172 33.45 19.35 -11.92
C VAL A 172 33.76 20.83 -11.76
N SER A 173 33.98 21.28 -10.53
CA SER A 173 34.48 22.63 -10.27
C SER A 173 36.01 22.65 -10.45
N VAL A 174 36.48 23.59 -11.26
CA VAL A 174 37.87 23.69 -11.72
C VAL A 174 38.50 24.98 -11.19
N PHE A 175 39.71 24.85 -10.68
CA PHE A 175 40.54 25.96 -10.21
C PHE A 175 41.79 26.05 -11.08
N ASN A 176 42.19 27.27 -11.42
CA ASN A 176 43.44 27.58 -12.09
C ASN A 176 44.51 27.94 -11.07
N LEU A 177 45.69 27.37 -11.19
CA LEU A 177 46.86 27.75 -10.41
C LEU A 177 47.85 28.49 -11.29
N TYR A 178 48.12 29.74 -10.94
CA TYR A 178 49.19 30.51 -11.55
C TYR A 178 49.83 31.48 -10.55
N THR A 179 51.01 31.94 -10.90
CA THR A 179 51.82 32.94 -10.20
C THR A 179 52.36 33.93 -11.23
N ASP A 180 53.09 34.95 -10.79
CA ASP A 180 53.78 35.87 -11.71
C ASP A 180 54.85 35.17 -12.56
N GLU A 181 55.30 33.97 -12.18
CA GLU A 181 56.38 33.24 -12.85
C GLU A 181 55.90 32.05 -13.71
N VAL A 182 54.84 31.36 -13.29
CA VAL A 182 54.34 30.11 -13.91
C VAL A 182 52.84 29.99 -13.89
N GLY A 183 52.30 29.19 -14.82
CA GLY A 183 50.86 29.03 -15.02
C GLY A 183 50.33 30.00 -16.08
N ASN A 184 49.16 29.68 -16.62
CA ASN A 184 48.50 30.50 -17.63
C ASN A 184 47.29 31.22 -16.98
N PRO A 185 47.27 32.57 -16.88
CA PRO A 185 46.18 33.30 -16.26
C PRO A 185 44.92 33.40 -17.13
N GLU A 186 45.00 33.02 -18.41
CA GLU A 186 43.85 33.02 -19.32
C GLU A 186 42.79 32.00 -18.88
N VAL A 187 41.54 32.21 -19.28
CA VAL A 187 40.49 31.20 -19.08
C VAL A 187 40.59 30.19 -20.22
N PRO A 188 40.66 28.86 -19.95
CA PRO A 188 40.80 27.87 -21.01
C PRO A 188 39.68 27.97 -22.05
N GLN A 189 40.00 27.70 -23.31
CA GLN A 189 39.09 27.84 -24.45
C GLN A 189 37.81 27.01 -24.25
N LYS A 190 37.94 25.82 -23.68
CA LYS A 190 36.81 24.93 -23.35
C LYS A 190 35.83 25.57 -22.36
N LEU A 191 36.33 26.33 -21.39
CA LEU A 191 35.51 27.05 -20.41
C LEU A 191 34.91 28.33 -21.00
N ARG A 192 35.63 29.04 -21.87
CA ARG A 192 35.08 30.19 -22.60
C ARG A 192 33.89 29.78 -23.47
N GLN A 193 33.99 28.62 -24.14
CA GLN A 193 32.89 28.05 -24.92
C GLN A 193 31.72 27.57 -24.04
N ALA A 194 31.99 27.12 -22.81
CA ALA A 194 30.97 26.74 -21.83
C ALA A 194 30.26 27.96 -21.21
N ALA A 195 30.99 29.05 -20.93
CA ALA A 195 30.45 30.30 -20.38
C ALA A 195 29.61 31.11 -21.39
N GLY A 196 29.88 30.95 -22.69
CA GLY A 196 29.05 31.48 -23.78
C GLY A 196 27.70 30.76 -23.96
N LYS A 197 27.53 29.60 -23.32
CA LYS A 197 26.22 28.96 -23.14
C LYS A 197 25.69 29.43 -21.78
N LYS A 198 24.57 30.17 -21.79
CA LYS A 198 23.84 30.56 -20.57
C LYS A 198 23.79 29.36 -19.60
N PRO A 199 23.96 29.58 -18.28
CA PRO A 199 23.88 28.51 -17.30
C PRO A 199 22.59 27.73 -17.54
N ILE A 200 22.73 26.42 -17.72
CA ILE A 200 21.58 25.51 -17.82
C ILE A 200 20.85 25.67 -16.48
N GLU A 201 19.77 26.47 -16.48
CA GLU A 201 18.72 26.43 -15.47
C GLU A 201 18.50 24.95 -15.15
N LYS A 202 18.56 24.57 -13.85
CA LYS A 202 18.17 23.25 -13.32
C LYS A 202 17.18 22.61 -14.27
N ALA A 203 17.61 21.59 -15.03
CA ALA A 203 16.93 21.10 -16.23
C ALA A 203 15.42 21.21 -16.08
N ARG A 204 14.83 22.31 -16.60
CA ARG A 204 13.39 22.43 -16.69
C ARG A 204 13.00 21.36 -17.67
N VAL A 205 12.27 20.35 -17.17
CA VAL A 205 11.66 19.30 -17.99
C VAL A 205 11.02 20.02 -19.19
N PRO A 206 11.49 19.81 -20.43
CA PRO A 206 11.09 20.65 -21.56
C PRO A 206 9.57 20.65 -21.67
N VAL A 207 8.94 21.80 -21.92
CA VAL A 207 7.47 21.98 -21.95
C VAL A 207 6.76 20.91 -22.78
N ARG A 208 7.42 20.40 -23.83
CA ARG A 208 6.94 19.31 -24.68
C ARG A 208 6.84 17.95 -23.96
N SER A 209 7.76 17.66 -23.04
CA SER A 209 7.74 16.46 -22.20
C SER A 209 6.72 16.56 -21.04
N GLN A 210 6.46 17.76 -20.50
CA GLN A 210 5.36 17.94 -19.53
C GLN A 210 3.98 17.78 -20.15
N ARG A 211 3.79 18.24 -21.40
CA ARG A 211 2.54 18.01 -22.16
C ARG A 211 2.32 16.52 -22.42
N LEU A 212 3.35 15.79 -22.84
CA LEU A 212 3.27 14.34 -23.03
C LEU A 212 2.89 13.62 -21.72
N LEU A 213 3.54 13.97 -20.61
CA LEU A 213 3.22 13.39 -19.29
C LEU A 213 1.80 13.74 -18.84
N ALA A 214 1.35 14.97 -19.07
CA ALA A 214 -0.03 15.38 -18.78
C ALA A 214 -1.03 14.56 -19.58
N THR A 215 -0.79 14.36 -20.88
CA THR A 215 -1.64 13.52 -21.74
C THR A 215 -1.67 12.07 -21.25
N ILE A 216 -0.52 11.49 -20.90
CA ILE A 216 -0.47 10.12 -20.36
C ILE A 216 -1.28 10.02 -19.07
N CYS A 217 -1.06 10.92 -18.11
CA CYS A 217 -1.76 10.87 -16.83
C CYS A 217 -3.26 11.10 -16.99
N LEU A 218 -3.66 12.05 -17.86
CA LEU A 218 -5.07 12.31 -18.16
C LEU A 218 -5.75 11.10 -18.81
N SER A 219 -5.11 10.47 -19.80
CA SER A 219 -5.63 9.28 -20.46
C SER A 219 -5.75 8.09 -19.50
N CYS A 220 -4.75 7.86 -18.65
CA CYS A 220 -4.80 6.79 -17.64
C CYS A 220 -5.93 7.03 -16.63
N THR A 221 -6.05 8.26 -16.14
CA THR A 221 -7.10 8.65 -15.19
C THR A 221 -8.47 8.47 -15.80
N ALA A 222 -8.69 8.98 -17.03
CA ALA A 222 -9.94 8.83 -17.75
C ALA A 222 -10.29 7.36 -18.03
N LEU A 223 -9.29 6.53 -18.37
CA LEU A 223 -9.47 5.10 -18.55
C LEU A 223 -9.94 4.45 -17.25
N VAL A 224 -9.26 4.68 -16.12
CA VAL A 224 -9.66 4.11 -14.82
C VAL A 224 -11.05 4.58 -14.41
N MET A 225 -11.40 5.84 -14.64
CA MET A 225 -12.76 6.35 -14.39
C MET A 225 -13.81 5.64 -15.24
N SER A 226 -13.51 5.39 -16.52
CA SER A 226 -14.45 4.73 -17.42
C SER A 226 -14.80 3.31 -16.98
N LEU A 227 -13.88 2.62 -16.27
CA LEU A 227 -14.12 1.28 -15.71
C LEU A 227 -15.34 1.24 -14.78
N ARG A 228 -15.67 2.36 -14.12
CA ARG A 228 -16.81 2.46 -13.21
C ARG A 228 -18.16 2.34 -13.89
N PHE A 229 -18.22 2.71 -15.17
CA PHE A 229 -19.45 2.70 -15.97
C PHE A 229 -19.60 1.44 -16.83
N VAL A 230 -18.60 0.54 -16.79
CA VAL A 230 -18.62 -0.71 -17.55
C VAL A 230 -18.34 -1.95 -16.66
N PRO A 231 -19.05 -2.12 -15.52
CA PRO A 231 -18.79 -3.21 -14.58
C PRO A 231 -19.10 -4.60 -15.15
N ALA A 232 -19.93 -4.67 -16.20
CA ALA A 232 -20.37 -5.92 -16.83
C ALA A 232 -19.34 -6.58 -17.77
N VAL A 233 -18.19 -5.93 -18.04
CA VAL A 233 -17.14 -6.53 -18.87
C VAL A 233 -16.30 -7.48 -17.99
N PRO A 234 -16.19 -8.79 -18.32
CA PRO A 234 -15.58 -9.79 -17.45
C PRO A 234 -14.11 -9.51 -17.05
N VAL A 235 -13.32 -8.91 -17.94
CA VAL A 235 -11.93 -8.53 -17.62
C VAL A 235 -11.88 -7.38 -16.61
N LEU A 236 -12.89 -6.52 -16.63
CA LEU A 236 -12.98 -5.31 -15.80
C LEU A 236 -13.72 -5.57 -14.49
N SER A 237 -14.54 -6.62 -14.38
CA SER A 237 -15.22 -7.00 -13.13
C SER A 237 -14.22 -7.43 -12.04
N HIS A 238 -13.05 -7.96 -12.41
CA HIS A 238 -11.96 -8.24 -11.48
C HIS A 238 -11.48 -7.02 -10.68
N VAL A 239 -11.59 -5.81 -11.24
CA VAL A 239 -11.26 -4.56 -10.55
C VAL A 239 -12.18 -4.36 -9.34
N TRP A 240 -13.48 -4.61 -9.52
CA TRP A 240 -14.47 -4.47 -8.47
C TRP A 240 -14.43 -5.61 -7.46
N GLY A 241 -14.11 -6.84 -7.90
CA GLY A 241 -13.83 -7.95 -6.99
C GLY A 241 -12.63 -7.67 -6.07
N ASN A 242 -11.56 -7.05 -6.60
CA ASN A 242 -10.40 -6.67 -5.77
C ASN A 242 -10.75 -5.54 -4.78
N GLU A 243 -11.55 -4.57 -5.20
CA GLU A 243 -12.06 -3.52 -4.31
C GLU A 243 -12.88 -4.15 -3.16
N GLN A 244 -13.84 -5.01 -3.47
CA GLN A 244 -14.62 -5.74 -2.46
C GLN A 244 -13.74 -6.59 -1.55
N ALA A 245 -12.72 -7.27 -2.08
CA ALA A 245 -11.79 -8.06 -1.27
C ALA A 245 -10.99 -7.19 -0.28
N LEU A 246 -10.63 -5.97 -0.65
CA LEU A 246 -10.00 -4.99 0.25
C LEU A 246 -10.97 -4.48 1.31
N GLU A 247 -12.23 -4.21 0.93
CA GLU A 247 -13.27 -3.87 1.90
C GLU A 247 -13.53 -5.02 2.90
N ASP A 248 -13.51 -6.27 2.44
CA ASP A 248 -13.64 -7.45 3.29
C ASP A 248 -12.41 -7.65 4.18
N TRP A 249 -11.22 -7.34 3.68
CA TRP A 249 -10.00 -7.31 4.51
C TRP A 249 -10.16 -6.29 5.65
N LEU A 250 -10.65 -5.09 5.37
CA LEU A 250 -10.95 -4.09 6.41
C LEU A 250 -11.97 -4.60 7.44
N ARG A 251 -13.01 -5.32 7.00
CA ARG A 251 -13.99 -5.94 7.92
C ARG A 251 -13.37 -6.98 8.85
N ARG A 252 -12.39 -7.73 8.36
CA ARG A 252 -11.71 -8.77 9.16
C ARG A 252 -10.70 -8.20 10.14
N THR A 253 -9.93 -7.20 9.71
CA THR A 253 -8.76 -6.69 10.47
C THR A 253 -9.04 -5.42 11.25
N GLY A 254 -10.01 -4.62 10.82
CA GLY A 254 -10.39 -3.38 11.49
C GLY A 254 -11.28 -3.60 12.70
N ARG A 255 -11.81 -2.48 13.20
CA ARG A 255 -12.74 -2.39 14.33
C ARG A 255 -13.97 -3.24 14.05
N ARG A 256 -14.45 -3.92 15.09
CA ARG A 256 -15.66 -4.73 15.07
C ARG A 256 -16.72 -4.10 15.96
N THR A 257 -17.97 -4.47 15.74
CA THR A 257 -19.08 -4.14 16.63
C THR A 257 -18.85 -4.82 17.97
N LEU A 258 -19.24 -4.16 19.07
CA LEU A 258 -19.09 -4.72 20.40
C LEU A 258 -19.95 -5.98 20.53
N THR A 259 -19.42 -7.02 21.18
CA THR A 259 -20.21 -8.20 21.51
C THR A 259 -21.12 -7.88 22.69
N HIS A 260 -22.43 -7.97 22.48
CA HIS A 260 -23.44 -7.78 23.52
C HIS A 260 -23.60 -9.07 24.34
N SER A 261 -23.19 -9.04 25.61
CA SER A 261 -23.23 -10.20 26.51
C SER A 261 -24.65 -10.64 26.90
N GLU A 262 -25.63 -9.77 26.67
CA GLU A 262 -27.05 -10.04 26.86
C GLU A 262 -27.69 -10.78 25.68
N PHE A 263 -26.99 -10.91 24.55
CA PHE A 263 -27.47 -11.66 23.39
C PHE A 263 -27.15 -13.14 23.54
N VAL A 264 -28.18 -13.97 23.43
CA VAL A 264 -28.06 -15.42 23.59
C VAL A 264 -28.62 -16.12 22.37
N PHE A 265 -27.81 -17.00 21.78
CA PHE A 265 -28.25 -17.89 20.71
C PHE A 265 -28.66 -19.25 21.29
N VAL A 266 -29.96 -19.53 21.34
CA VAL A 266 -30.51 -20.85 21.66
C VAL A 266 -30.64 -21.68 20.40
N ALA A 267 -29.93 -22.80 20.35
CA ALA A 267 -29.61 -23.48 19.11
C ALA A 267 -30.28 -24.85 18.99
N ILE A 268 -30.89 -25.10 17.83
CA ILE A 268 -31.29 -26.44 17.40
C ILE A 268 -30.05 -27.15 16.87
N SER A 269 -29.33 -27.80 17.78
CA SER A 269 -28.07 -28.50 17.49
C SER A 269 -28.28 -29.90 16.94
N THR A 270 -27.23 -30.51 16.37
CA THR A 270 -27.26 -31.91 15.90
C THR A 270 -27.72 -32.88 17.00
N LYS A 271 -27.28 -32.68 18.25
CA LYS A 271 -27.73 -33.48 19.40
C LYS A 271 -29.19 -33.23 19.76
N SER A 272 -29.69 -32.00 19.55
CA SER A 272 -31.12 -31.69 19.72
C SER A 272 -31.95 -32.50 18.72
N LEU A 273 -31.53 -32.54 17.45
CA LEU A 273 -32.22 -33.28 16.39
C LEU A 273 -32.15 -34.80 16.55
N ALA A 274 -31.07 -35.32 17.13
CA ALA A 274 -30.90 -36.75 17.36
C ALA A 274 -31.72 -37.28 18.55
N GLY A 275 -32.22 -36.39 19.42
CA GLY A 275 -32.84 -36.74 20.69
C GLY A 275 -31.76 -37.11 21.74
N PRO A 276 -31.49 -36.26 22.74
CA PRO A 276 -30.48 -36.57 23.76
C PRO A 276 -30.88 -37.79 24.60
N GLU A 277 -29.91 -38.46 25.23
CA GLU A 277 -30.17 -39.63 26.08
C GLU A 277 -31.17 -39.34 27.21
N SER A 278 -31.16 -38.13 27.76
CA SER A 278 -32.11 -37.70 28.79
C SER A 278 -33.56 -37.66 28.32
N ALA A 279 -33.80 -37.52 27.01
CA ALA A 279 -35.14 -37.66 26.45
C ALA A 279 -35.66 -39.10 26.57
N LYS A 280 -34.78 -40.09 26.41
CA LYS A 280 -35.14 -41.51 26.61
C LYS A 280 -35.44 -41.83 28.07
N ALA A 281 -34.89 -41.05 28.99
CA ALA A 281 -35.13 -41.19 30.42
C ALA A 281 -36.41 -40.50 30.91
N GLY A 282 -37.17 -39.80 30.04
CA GLY A 282 -38.44 -39.15 30.40
C GLY A 282 -38.30 -38.06 31.46
N LYS A 283 -37.15 -37.35 31.50
CA LYS A 283 -36.85 -36.37 32.55
C LYS A 283 -37.66 -35.07 32.44
N ASP A 284 -38.03 -34.66 31.23
CA ASP A 284 -38.76 -33.43 30.96
C ASP A 284 -39.66 -33.60 29.73
N ARG A 285 -40.86 -33.01 29.78
CA ARG A 285 -41.86 -33.11 28.70
C ARG A 285 -41.35 -32.53 27.37
N MET A 286 -40.55 -31.46 27.40
CA MET A 286 -39.97 -30.89 26.19
C MET A 286 -39.02 -31.88 25.52
N LEU A 287 -38.21 -32.60 26.31
CA LEU A 287 -37.33 -33.66 25.79
C LEU A 287 -38.12 -34.84 25.20
N GLU A 288 -39.19 -35.27 25.86
CA GLU A 288 -40.08 -36.33 25.34
C GLU A 288 -40.65 -35.96 23.97
N LEU A 289 -41.19 -34.74 23.84
CA LEU A 289 -41.76 -34.24 22.60
C LEU A 289 -40.71 -34.15 21.48
N MET A 290 -39.48 -33.76 21.80
CA MET A 290 -38.36 -33.74 20.85
C MET A 290 -37.93 -35.14 20.39
N ALA A 291 -38.18 -36.18 21.21
CA ALA A 291 -37.83 -37.57 20.89
C ALA A 291 -38.96 -38.36 20.21
N GLN A 292 -40.23 -37.95 20.37
CA GLN A 292 -41.38 -38.64 19.79
C GLN A 292 -41.42 -38.56 18.26
N HIS A 293 -41.05 -37.40 17.69
CA HIS A 293 -41.11 -37.15 16.25
C HIS A 293 -39.83 -36.48 15.73
N PRO A 294 -39.40 -36.77 14.49
CA PRO A 294 -38.33 -36.03 13.85
C PRO A 294 -38.72 -34.55 13.70
N PHE A 295 -37.73 -33.66 13.68
CA PHE A 295 -37.96 -32.25 13.40
C PHE A 295 -38.69 -32.06 12.05
N PRO A 296 -39.70 -31.18 11.95
CA PRO A 296 -40.14 -30.20 12.94
C PRO A 296 -40.95 -30.78 14.11
N TRP A 297 -40.57 -30.44 15.35
CA TRP A 297 -41.24 -30.90 16.57
C TRP A 297 -42.63 -30.28 16.78
N SER A 298 -43.43 -30.92 17.64
CA SER A 298 -44.69 -30.36 18.16
C SER A 298 -44.48 -28.94 18.68
N ARG A 299 -45.44 -28.05 18.45
CA ARG A 299 -45.34 -26.66 18.89
C ARG A 299 -45.42 -26.48 20.39
N GLU A 300 -45.86 -27.50 21.12
CA GLU A 300 -45.78 -27.51 22.58
C GLU A 300 -44.34 -27.34 23.07
N VAL A 301 -43.33 -27.81 22.31
CA VAL A 301 -41.90 -27.56 22.60
C VAL A 301 -41.61 -26.06 22.66
N TRP A 302 -42.04 -25.31 21.65
CA TRP A 302 -41.80 -23.87 21.57
C TRP A 302 -42.59 -23.09 22.63
N ALA A 303 -43.81 -23.51 22.93
CA ALA A 303 -44.61 -22.94 24.01
C ALA A 303 -43.93 -23.11 25.39
N ARG A 304 -43.39 -24.31 25.65
CA ARG A 304 -42.66 -24.63 26.89
C ARG A 304 -41.34 -23.88 26.99
N LEU A 305 -40.55 -23.84 25.91
CA LEU A 305 -39.34 -23.04 25.86
C LEU A 305 -39.65 -21.57 26.15
N LEU A 306 -40.67 -21.03 25.49
CA LEU A 306 -41.05 -19.63 25.64
C LEU A 306 -41.45 -19.29 27.09
N ASN A 307 -42.30 -20.14 27.71
CA ASN A 307 -42.64 -19.98 29.12
C ASN A 307 -41.40 -20.05 30.02
N ARG A 308 -40.55 -21.07 29.85
CA ARG A 308 -39.34 -21.24 30.67
C ARG A 308 -38.40 -20.04 30.58
N LEU A 309 -38.16 -19.51 29.37
CA LEU A 309 -37.30 -18.34 29.17
C LEU A 309 -37.87 -17.07 29.82
N PHE A 310 -39.17 -16.80 29.67
CA PHE A 310 -39.78 -15.59 30.27
C PHE A 310 -40.01 -15.70 31.77
N GLU A 311 -40.34 -16.89 32.28
CA GLU A 311 -40.38 -17.16 33.72
C GLU A 311 -39.00 -16.97 34.37
N SER A 312 -37.93 -17.16 33.59
CA SER A 312 -36.54 -16.90 33.98
C SER A 312 -36.09 -15.45 33.76
N GLY A 313 -36.98 -14.54 33.37
CA GLY A 313 -36.66 -13.12 33.23
C GLY A 313 -36.06 -12.67 31.89
N ALA A 314 -36.14 -13.49 30.84
CA ALA A 314 -35.72 -13.06 29.50
C ALA A 314 -36.46 -11.78 29.05
N ARG A 315 -35.72 -10.84 28.47
CA ARG A 315 -36.26 -9.54 28.03
C ARG A 315 -37.05 -9.67 26.73
N LEU A 316 -36.52 -10.42 25.77
CA LEU A 316 -37.11 -10.62 24.45
C LEU A 316 -36.72 -12.00 23.92
N VAL A 317 -37.66 -12.71 23.29
CA VAL A 317 -37.40 -13.98 22.60
C VAL A 317 -37.77 -13.85 21.12
N ILE A 318 -36.83 -14.20 20.25
CA ILE A 318 -36.93 -14.08 18.80
C ILE A 318 -36.78 -15.48 18.21
N PHE A 319 -37.78 -15.96 17.47
CA PHE A 319 -37.70 -17.22 16.75
C PHE A 319 -37.29 -16.97 15.30
N ASP A 320 -36.06 -17.31 14.97
CA ASP A 320 -35.56 -17.40 13.60
C ASP A 320 -35.98 -18.74 12.98
N LEU A 321 -37.31 -18.94 12.91
CA LEU A 321 -37.97 -20.15 12.46
C LEU A 321 -39.29 -19.78 11.77
N ILE A 322 -39.61 -20.50 10.70
CA ILE A 322 -40.86 -20.34 9.96
C ILE A 322 -41.83 -21.43 10.43
N PHE A 323 -42.92 -21.04 11.08
CA PHE A 323 -43.92 -21.96 11.62
C PHE A 323 -45.05 -22.28 10.62
N ASN A 324 -44.68 -22.87 9.48
CA ASN A 324 -45.58 -23.27 8.39
C ASN A 324 -45.06 -24.62 7.81
N PRO A 325 -45.89 -25.66 7.57
CA PRO A 325 -47.35 -25.81 7.73
C PRO A 325 -47.85 -25.89 9.18
N PRO A 326 -49.20 -25.99 9.39
CA PRO A 326 -49.78 -26.36 10.68
C PRO A 326 -49.15 -27.63 11.26
N ASN A 327 -49.04 -27.70 12.58
CA ASN A 327 -48.48 -28.83 13.32
C ASN A 327 -49.18 -29.01 14.68
N GLU A 328 -49.01 -30.17 15.29
CA GLU A 328 -49.54 -30.47 16.61
C GLU A 328 -49.10 -29.41 17.63
N GLY A 329 -50.03 -28.98 18.49
CA GLY A 329 -49.75 -27.98 19.52
C GLY A 329 -49.79 -26.53 19.07
N ASP A 330 -50.15 -26.21 17.82
CA ASP A 330 -50.25 -24.81 17.33
C ASP A 330 -51.12 -23.95 18.26
N GLN A 331 -52.24 -24.46 18.77
CA GLN A 331 -53.10 -23.72 19.71
C GLN A 331 -52.40 -23.40 21.05
N VAL A 332 -51.59 -24.32 21.56
CA VAL A 332 -50.84 -24.14 22.82
C VAL A 332 -49.76 -23.09 22.61
N PHE A 333 -49.07 -23.14 21.47
CA PHE A 333 -48.03 -22.16 21.15
C PHE A 333 -48.61 -20.78 20.84
N ARG A 334 -49.74 -20.72 20.14
CA ARG A 334 -50.50 -19.49 19.96
C ARG A 334 -50.82 -18.82 21.30
N ALA A 335 -51.36 -19.58 22.26
CA ALA A 335 -51.69 -19.03 23.58
C ALA A 335 -50.45 -18.45 24.28
N ALA A 336 -49.28 -19.05 24.11
CA ALA A 336 -48.02 -18.51 24.61
C ALA A 336 -47.59 -17.24 23.86
N LEU A 337 -47.69 -17.22 22.52
CA LEU A 337 -47.39 -16.04 21.68
C LEU A 337 -48.32 -14.86 21.97
N ASP A 338 -49.59 -15.13 22.30
CA ASP A 338 -50.55 -14.10 22.69
C ASP A 338 -50.24 -13.56 24.10
N ARG A 339 -49.85 -14.44 25.04
CA ARG A 339 -49.43 -14.05 26.40
C ARG A 339 -48.20 -13.14 26.40
N TYR A 340 -47.22 -13.42 25.53
CA TYR A 340 -45.96 -12.69 25.47
C TYR A 340 -45.87 -11.77 24.24
N ARG A 341 -47.00 -11.30 23.70
CA ARG A 341 -47.08 -10.50 22.46
C ARG A 341 -46.09 -9.33 22.40
N ASP A 342 -45.86 -8.66 23.53
CA ASP A 342 -44.99 -7.48 23.60
C ASP A 342 -43.50 -7.80 23.75
N ARG A 343 -43.15 -9.09 23.86
CA ARG A 343 -41.78 -9.55 24.09
C ARG A 343 -41.36 -10.73 23.21
N VAL A 344 -42.17 -11.09 22.21
CA VAL A 344 -41.87 -12.20 21.29
C VAL A 344 -41.94 -11.78 19.83
N VAL A 345 -41.01 -12.29 19.02
CA VAL A 345 -40.98 -12.14 17.57
C VAL A 345 -40.80 -13.51 16.92
N ILE A 346 -41.45 -13.76 15.78
CA ILE A 346 -41.35 -14.99 15.01
C ILE A 346 -41.07 -14.72 13.53
N GLY A 347 -40.37 -15.66 12.90
CA GLY A 347 -39.92 -15.56 11.52
C GLY A 347 -41.03 -15.78 10.48
N ALA A 348 -40.95 -14.98 9.42
CA ALA A 348 -41.54 -15.24 8.11
C ALA A 348 -40.43 -15.25 7.06
N ASN A 349 -40.69 -15.83 5.89
CA ASN A 349 -39.69 -15.92 4.83
C ASN A 349 -40.29 -15.62 3.47
N PHE A 350 -39.63 -14.78 2.69
CA PHE A 350 -39.91 -14.65 1.27
C PHE A 350 -39.30 -15.84 0.53
N ASP A 351 -40.12 -16.57 -0.21
CA ASP A 351 -39.66 -17.61 -1.11
C ASP A 351 -39.10 -16.96 -2.37
N LEU A 352 -37.80 -16.66 -2.35
CA LEU A 352 -37.12 -15.97 -3.44
C LEU A 352 -37.00 -16.83 -4.72
N GLU A 353 -37.20 -18.15 -4.60
CA GLU A 353 -37.16 -19.07 -5.73
C GLU A 353 -38.56 -19.22 -6.38
N ASN A 354 -39.62 -19.16 -5.58
CA ASN A 354 -41.00 -19.33 -6.02
C ASN A 354 -41.82 -18.02 -5.96
N GLY A 355 -41.42 -17.04 -6.76
CA GLY A 355 -42.24 -15.85 -7.04
C GLY A 355 -42.21 -14.76 -5.97
N ASN A 356 -41.25 -14.81 -5.04
CA ASN A 356 -41.09 -13.84 -3.95
C ASN A 356 -42.32 -13.73 -3.03
N GLU A 357 -43.07 -14.82 -2.89
CA GLU A 357 -44.23 -14.88 -2.00
C GLU A 357 -43.80 -14.97 -0.53
N LEU A 358 -44.51 -14.27 0.35
CA LEU A 358 -44.23 -14.30 1.77
C LEU A 358 -44.85 -15.53 2.44
N VAL A 359 -44.00 -16.47 2.84
CA VAL A 359 -44.33 -17.59 3.70
C VAL A 359 -44.43 -17.09 5.15
N SER A 360 -45.66 -16.76 5.56
CA SER A 360 -45.97 -16.37 6.93
C SER A 360 -46.20 -17.60 7.83
N PRO A 361 -46.16 -17.43 9.17
CA PRO A 361 -46.68 -18.43 10.10
C PRO A 361 -48.11 -18.85 9.73
N ASN A 362 -48.45 -20.12 9.97
CA ASN A 362 -49.76 -20.64 9.62
C ASN A 362 -50.90 -19.93 10.39
N ALA A 363 -52.13 -20.01 9.86
CA ALA A 363 -53.29 -19.27 10.38
C ALA A 363 -53.72 -19.69 11.80
N ASP A 364 -53.40 -20.93 12.22
CA ASP A 364 -53.71 -21.41 13.57
C ASP A 364 -52.81 -20.72 14.60
N LEU A 365 -51.56 -20.39 14.23
CA LEU A 365 -50.64 -19.61 15.07
C LEU A 365 -50.91 -18.11 15.03
N ILE A 366 -50.91 -17.51 13.84
CA ILE A 366 -51.13 -16.07 13.65
C ILE A 366 -52.27 -15.88 12.65
N PRO A 367 -53.41 -15.28 13.03
CA PRO A 367 -54.50 -15.05 12.11
C PRO A 367 -54.07 -14.13 10.96
N PRO A 368 -54.64 -14.31 9.76
CA PRO A 368 -54.46 -13.37 8.67
C PRO A 368 -55.01 -11.97 9.02
N PRO A 369 -54.36 -10.87 8.58
CA PRO A 369 -53.13 -10.85 7.76
C PRO A 369 -51.84 -10.94 8.61
N ALA A 370 -51.25 -12.13 8.68
CA ALA A 370 -50.12 -12.44 9.56
C ALA A 370 -48.87 -11.63 9.23
N GLN A 371 -48.66 -11.29 7.96
CA GLN A 371 -47.52 -10.47 7.48
C GLN A 371 -47.41 -9.07 8.10
N TYR A 372 -48.50 -8.58 8.72
CA TYR A 372 -48.54 -7.26 9.36
C TYR A 372 -48.71 -7.35 10.87
N ASP A 373 -48.82 -8.56 11.44
CA ASP A 373 -48.79 -8.74 12.88
C ASP A 373 -47.43 -8.26 13.42
N ASP A 374 -47.46 -7.58 14.56
CA ASP A 374 -46.30 -6.94 15.19
C ASP A 374 -45.30 -7.94 15.77
N ARG A 375 -45.67 -9.23 15.86
CA ARG A 375 -44.76 -10.32 16.21
C ARG A 375 -44.06 -10.91 14.98
N VAL A 376 -44.53 -10.64 13.77
CA VAL A 376 -44.02 -11.30 12.55
C VAL A 376 -43.00 -10.40 11.86
N GLY A 377 -41.81 -10.94 11.61
CA GLY A 377 -40.75 -10.28 10.86
C GLY A 377 -40.06 -11.23 9.88
N PHE A 378 -39.67 -10.73 8.70
CA PHE A 378 -39.00 -11.57 7.71
C PHE A 378 -37.54 -11.87 8.10
N VAL A 379 -37.04 -13.05 7.73
CA VAL A 379 -35.68 -13.53 8.06
C VAL A 379 -34.68 -13.42 6.90
N ASN A 380 -35.15 -13.04 5.71
CA ASN A 380 -34.35 -12.99 4.50
C ASN A 380 -33.21 -11.96 4.57
N TYR A 381 -32.07 -12.36 4.03
CA TYR A 381 -30.96 -11.50 3.67
C TYR A 381 -30.71 -11.58 2.16
N TRP A 382 -30.29 -10.46 1.57
CA TRP A 382 -29.96 -10.38 0.14
C TRP A 382 -28.44 -10.39 0.00
N PRO A 383 -27.86 -11.46 -0.57
CA PRO A 383 -26.42 -11.53 -0.80
C PRO A 383 -25.96 -10.53 -1.86
N ASP A 384 -24.70 -10.13 -1.78
CA ASP A 384 -24.07 -9.29 -2.80
C ASP A 384 -24.06 -10.04 -4.15
N GLU A 385 -24.52 -9.37 -5.21
CA GLU A 385 -24.64 -9.97 -6.54
C GLU A 385 -23.30 -10.42 -7.14
N GLN A 386 -22.16 -9.88 -6.66
CA GLN A 386 -20.84 -10.20 -7.23
C GLN A 386 -20.27 -11.53 -6.71
N ASP A 387 -20.41 -11.80 -5.41
CA ASP A 387 -19.76 -12.95 -4.78
C ASP A 387 -20.65 -13.76 -3.82
N GLY A 388 -21.93 -13.40 -3.69
CA GLY A 388 -22.88 -14.16 -2.88
C GLY A 388 -22.77 -13.94 -1.37
N LYS A 389 -21.89 -13.04 -0.89
CA LYS A 389 -21.70 -12.83 0.54
C LYS A 389 -22.70 -11.86 1.15
N LEU A 390 -23.08 -12.13 2.39
CA LEU A 390 -23.90 -11.22 3.19
C LEU A 390 -23.05 -10.10 3.80
N ARG A 391 -23.34 -8.85 3.45
CA ARG A 391 -22.66 -7.66 4.00
C ARG A 391 -23.60 -6.61 4.57
N ALA A 392 -24.88 -6.73 4.26
CA ALA A 392 -25.89 -5.74 4.53
C ALA A 392 -27.17 -6.37 5.08
N ALA A 393 -27.97 -5.54 5.73
CA ALA A 393 -29.30 -5.89 6.19
C ALA A 393 -30.32 -4.90 5.62
N ARG A 394 -31.49 -5.43 5.25
CA ARG A 394 -32.67 -4.64 4.91
C ARG A 394 -33.66 -4.75 6.06
N PHE A 395 -34.16 -3.62 6.55
CA PHE A 395 -35.10 -3.60 7.67
C PHE A 395 -36.55 -3.60 7.23
N PHE A 396 -36.85 -3.02 6.07
CA PHE A 396 -38.20 -2.98 5.52
C PHE A 396 -38.19 -3.31 4.03
N THR A 397 -39.22 -4.01 3.59
CA THR A 397 -39.43 -4.33 2.17
C THR A 397 -40.92 -4.23 1.81
N SER A 398 -41.22 -4.23 0.52
CA SER A 398 -42.59 -4.29 0.01
C SER A 398 -42.72 -5.35 -1.08
N HIS A 399 -43.93 -5.87 -1.26
CA HIS A 399 -44.22 -6.83 -2.34
C HIS A 399 -43.88 -6.23 -3.73
N ARG A 400 -44.08 -4.93 -3.92
CA ARG A 400 -43.72 -4.23 -5.17
C ARG A 400 -42.22 -4.22 -5.40
N GLN A 401 -41.43 -3.89 -4.38
CA GLN A 401 -39.97 -3.89 -4.49
C GLN A 401 -39.44 -5.29 -4.83
N LEU A 402 -39.98 -6.33 -4.18
CA LEU A 402 -39.61 -7.70 -4.47
C LEU A 402 -40.04 -8.14 -5.88
N ALA A 403 -41.12 -7.60 -6.42
CA ALA A 403 -41.52 -7.80 -7.81
C ALA A 403 -40.71 -6.96 -8.84
N GLY A 404 -39.64 -6.28 -8.41
CA GLY A 404 -38.84 -5.40 -9.27
C GLY A 404 -39.55 -4.11 -9.69
N GLN A 405 -40.66 -3.77 -9.05
CA GLN A 405 -41.45 -2.57 -9.33
C GLN A 405 -40.98 -1.41 -8.46
N LYS A 406 -41.17 -0.17 -8.97
CA LYS A 406 -40.87 1.04 -8.18
C LYS A 406 -41.72 1.07 -6.89
N PRO A 407 -41.11 1.36 -5.73
CA PRO A 407 -41.83 1.52 -4.48
C PRO A 407 -42.87 2.65 -4.53
N SER A 408 -44.00 2.47 -3.87
CA SER A 408 -45.02 3.50 -3.66
C SER A 408 -44.99 3.97 -2.20
N PRO A 409 -45.19 5.27 -1.91
CA PRO A 409 -45.35 5.78 -0.54
C PRO A 409 -46.54 5.17 0.21
N THR A 410 -47.52 4.61 -0.51
CA THR A 410 -48.71 3.96 0.06
C THR A 410 -48.51 2.47 0.33
N ASP A 411 -47.34 1.91 -0.01
CA ASP A 411 -47.08 0.49 0.18
C ASP A 411 -47.04 0.15 1.67
N ARG A 412 -47.75 -0.91 2.05
CA ARG A 412 -47.55 -1.52 3.36
C ARG A 412 -46.22 -2.25 3.39
N LEU A 413 -45.39 -1.89 4.34
CA LEU A 413 -44.06 -2.46 4.52
C LEU A 413 -44.12 -3.71 5.39
N CYS A 414 -43.38 -4.73 4.98
CA CYS A 414 -43.02 -5.86 5.82
C CYS A 414 -41.73 -5.51 6.56
N ALA A 415 -41.70 -5.71 7.87
CA ALA A 415 -40.54 -5.46 8.71
C ALA A 415 -39.68 -6.72 8.86
N SER A 416 -38.36 -6.57 9.00
CA SER A 416 -37.46 -7.67 9.29
C SER A 416 -37.60 -8.14 10.74
N LEU A 417 -37.10 -9.34 11.02
CA LEU A 417 -37.04 -9.91 12.37
C LEU A 417 -36.35 -8.94 13.35
N VAL A 418 -35.25 -8.32 12.93
CA VAL A 418 -34.49 -7.36 13.74
C VAL A 418 -35.25 -6.03 13.90
N ALA A 419 -35.93 -5.55 12.87
CA ALA A 419 -36.76 -4.34 13.00
C ALA A 419 -37.87 -4.53 14.04
N ARG A 420 -38.53 -5.69 14.05
CA ARG A 420 -39.52 -6.06 15.08
C ARG A 420 -38.90 -6.19 16.47
N ALA A 421 -37.73 -6.81 16.57
CA ALA A 421 -37.01 -6.90 17.83
C ALA A 421 -36.71 -5.50 18.41
N MET A 422 -36.19 -4.58 17.59
CA MET A 422 -35.90 -3.20 17.99
C MET A 422 -37.16 -2.43 18.40
N GLU A 423 -38.28 -2.64 17.70
CA GLU A 423 -39.59 -2.08 18.07
C GLU A 423 -40.01 -2.55 19.47
N LYS A 424 -39.93 -3.86 19.74
CA LYS A 424 -40.29 -4.45 21.05
C LYS A 424 -39.35 -4.06 22.18
N LEU A 425 -38.10 -3.71 21.87
CA LEU A 425 -37.13 -3.14 22.81
C LEU A 425 -37.34 -1.63 23.06
N GLY A 426 -38.31 -0.99 22.39
CA GLY A 426 -38.55 0.45 22.49
C GLY A 426 -37.49 1.30 21.78
N ARG A 427 -36.74 0.70 20.85
CA ARG A 427 -35.61 1.32 20.12
C ARG A 427 -35.89 1.43 18.62
N SER A 428 -37.16 1.53 18.22
CA SER A 428 -37.55 1.63 16.80
C SER A 428 -36.85 2.78 16.08
N ASN A 429 -36.67 3.93 16.72
CA ASN A 429 -36.01 5.12 16.16
C ASN A 429 -34.57 4.89 15.68
N GLU A 430 -33.91 3.83 16.14
CA GLU A 430 -32.53 3.49 15.76
C GLU A 430 -32.45 2.65 14.48
N VAL A 431 -33.59 2.11 14.05
CA VAL A 431 -33.72 1.33 12.82
C VAL A 431 -33.78 2.28 11.62
N PRO A 432 -33.01 2.04 10.55
CA PRO A 432 -33.20 2.74 9.28
C PRO A 432 -34.61 2.49 8.69
N HIS A 433 -35.41 3.55 8.56
CA HIS A 433 -36.77 3.50 8.02
C HIS A 433 -36.78 3.78 6.52
N ASP A 434 -36.11 2.92 5.75
CA ASP A 434 -36.10 2.96 4.29
C ASP A 434 -36.13 1.54 3.70
N LEU A 435 -36.10 1.44 2.38
CA LEU A 435 -36.13 0.18 1.63
C LEU A 435 -34.74 -0.25 1.13
N GLN A 436 -33.68 0.38 1.64
CA GLN A 436 -32.31 0.18 1.19
C GLN A 436 -31.61 -0.90 2.03
N ASP A 437 -30.56 -1.47 1.45
CA ASP A 437 -29.66 -2.36 2.17
C ASP A 437 -28.60 -1.53 2.90
N HIS A 438 -28.47 -1.75 4.20
CA HIS A 438 -27.50 -1.04 5.04
C HIS A 438 -26.33 -1.96 5.35
N LEU A 439 -25.12 -1.60 4.91
CA LEU A 439 -23.92 -2.34 5.26
C LEU A 439 -23.70 -2.30 6.78
N ILE A 440 -23.39 -3.43 7.37
CA ILE A 440 -23.15 -3.53 8.81
C ILE A 440 -21.69 -3.84 9.09
N ARG A 441 -21.22 -3.37 10.26
CA ARG A 441 -20.01 -3.92 10.88
C ARG A 441 -20.40 -5.14 11.70
N PHE A 442 -19.63 -6.20 11.58
CA PHE A 442 -19.87 -7.44 12.30
C PHE A 442 -19.20 -7.44 13.67
N SER A 443 -19.77 -8.23 14.59
CA SER A 443 -19.16 -8.59 15.88
C SER A 443 -17.99 -9.56 15.68
N ALA A 444 -17.32 -9.96 16.76
CA ALA A 444 -16.29 -11.00 16.70
C ALA A 444 -16.87 -12.34 16.21
N THR A 445 -16.04 -13.17 15.57
CA THR A 445 -16.44 -14.46 15.00
C THR A 445 -16.91 -15.46 16.06
N ASP A 446 -16.48 -15.29 17.29
CA ASP A 446 -16.81 -16.10 18.45
C ASP A 446 -17.88 -15.46 19.36
N ALA A 447 -18.44 -14.31 18.98
CA ALA A 447 -19.32 -13.48 19.81
C ALA A 447 -20.58 -14.20 20.34
N TYR A 448 -21.26 -14.96 19.49
CA TYR A 448 -22.58 -15.54 19.79
C TYR A 448 -22.55 -17.07 19.68
N GLN A 449 -21.92 -17.71 20.66
CA GLN A 449 -21.84 -19.17 20.72
C GLN A 449 -23.22 -19.82 20.95
N PRO A 450 -23.48 -20.99 20.36
CA PRO A 450 -24.76 -21.67 20.48
C PRO A 450 -24.94 -22.35 21.84
N TYR A 451 -26.11 -22.14 22.45
CA TYR A 451 -26.59 -22.86 23.63
C TYR A 451 -27.67 -23.87 23.20
N PRO A 452 -27.38 -25.17 23.17
CA PRO A 452 -28.31 -26.15 22.64
C PRO A 452 -29.64 -26.20 23.41
N ILE A 453 -30.76 -26.18 22.70
CA ILE A 453 -32.11 -26.23 23.31
C ILE A 453 -32.31 -27.47 24.20
N TRP A 454 -31.67 -28.60 23.87
CA TRP A 454 -31.78 -29.81 24.68
C TRP A 454 -31.16 -29.66 26.09
N GLU A 455 -30.16 -28.79 26.26
CA GLU A 455 -29.57 -28.50 27.57
C GLU A 455 -30.48 -27.61 28.42
N ILE A 456 -31.26 -26.75 27.77
CA ILE A 456 -32.28 -25.93 28.44
C ILE A 456 -33.47 -26.80 28.86
N ALA A 457 -33.73 -27.87 28.11
CA ALA A 457 -34.78 -28.84 28.40
C ALA A 457 -34.41 -29.79 29.56
N ASP A 458 -33.15 -30.20 29.63
CA ASP A 458 -32.64 -31.16 30.60
C ASP A 458 -32.49 -30.55 32.00
N PRO A 459 -33.16 -31.08 33.05
CA PRO A 459 -33.12 -30.50 34.39
C PRO A 459 -31.72 -30.43 35.01
N ASP A 460 -30.85 -31.41 34.74
CA ASP A 460 -29.49 -31.43 35.32
C ASP A 460 -28.62 -30.35 34.66
N MET A 461 -28.75 -30.18 33.34
CA MET A 461 -28.05 -29.13 32.60
C MET A 461 -28.63 -27.74 32.90
N TRP A 462 -29.96 -27.63 33.03
CA TRP A 462 -30.66 -26.42 33.44
C TRP A 462 -30.12 -25.88 34.77
N HIS A 463 -30.01 -26.75 35.77
CA HIS A 463 -29.45 -26.40 37.07
C HIS A 463 -27.96 -26.06 36.97
N SER A 464 -27.15 -26.97 36.42
CA SER A 464 -25.69 -26.85 36.49
C SER A 464 -25.06 -25.79 35.58
N LYS A 465 -25.66 -25.53 34.40
CA LYS A 465 -25.10 -24.61 33.40
C LYS A 465 -25.81 -23.26 33.35
N TYR A 466 -27.10 -23.23 33.70
CA TYR A 466 -27.94 -22.05 33.56
C TYR A 466 -28.45 -21.50 34.90
N SER A 467 -28.00 -22.05 36.04
CA SER A 467 -28.38 -21.62 37.39
C SER A 467 -29.90 -21.53 37.57
N ASP A 468 -30.60 -22.59 37.14
CA ASP A 468 -32.06 -22.67 37.15
C ASP A 468 -32.80 -21.54 36.41
N GLY A 469 -32.11 -20.87 35.48
CA GLY A 469 -32.66 -19.81 34.63
C GLY A 469 -32.06 -18.44 34.87
N GLU A 470 -31.30 -18.22 35.95
CA GLU A 470 -30.64 -16.93 36.25
C GLU A 470 -29.78 -16.44 35.07
N PHE A 471 -29.16 -17.35 34.31
CA PHE A 471 -28.42 -17.01 33.09
C PHE A 471 -29.25 -16.22 32.06
N PHE A 472 -30.56 -16.45 31.99
CA PHE A 472 -31.47 -15.85 31.02
C PHE A 472 -32.09 -14.53 31.49
N GLU A 473 -31.79 -14.07 32.70
CA GLU A 473 -32.28 -12.79 33.22
C GLU A 473 -31.79 -11.62 32.36
N ASP A 474 -32.73 -10.77 31.92
CA ASP A 474 -32.53 -9.61 31.05
C ASP A 474 -31.88 -9.93 29.67
N LYS A 475 -31.86 -11.22 29.29
CA LYS A 475 -31.29 -11.64 28.00
C LYS A 475 -32.24 -11.41 26.83
N ILE A 476 -31.65 -11.10 25.66
CA ILE A 476 -32.32 -11.15 24.37
C ILE A 476 -31.94 -12.48 23.72
N VAL A 477 -32.93 -13.36 23.57
CA VAL A 477 -32.73 -14.73 23.12
C VAL A 477 -33.17 -14.89 21.67
N VAL A 478 -32.26 -15.30 20.79
CA VAL A 478 -32.60 -15.74 19.43
C VAL A 478 -32.59 -17.26 19.39
N VAL A 479 -33.70 -17.86 18.98
CA VAL A 479 -33.88 -19.30 18.85
C VAL A 479 -33.86 -19.68 17.37
N GLY A 480 -33.00 -20.61 16.97
CA GLY A 480 -32.98 -21.07 15.58
C GLY A 480 -31.99 -22.20 15.28
N GLY A 481 -31.73 -22.44 13.99
CA GLY A 481 -30.94 -23.57 13.53
C GLY A 481 -29.43 -23.40 13.74
N SER A 482 -28.76 -24.43 14.26
CA SER A 482 -27.28 -24.53 14.20
C SER A 482 -26.80 -25.80 13.52
N ALA A 483 -27.61 -26.86 13.52
CA ALA A 483 -27.28 -28.13 12.89
C ALA A 483 -27.13 -27.96 11.36
N PRO A 484 -26.08 -28.53 10.73
CA PRO A 484 -25.89 -28.46 9.28
C PRO A 484 -27.10 -28.93 8.46
N LYS A 485 -27.87 -29.90 8.96
CA LYS A 485 -29.07 -30.43 8.29
C LYS A 485 -30.18 -29.38 8.10
N LEU A 486 -30.17 -28.28 8.85
CA LEU A 486 -31.16 -27.21 8.73
C LEU A 486 -30.82 -26.22 7.61
N LEU A 487 -29.62 -26.33 7.01
CA LEU A 487 -29.16 -25.53 5.86
C LEU A 487 -29.26 -23.99 6.05
N ASP A 488 -29.33 -23.54 7.29
CA ASP A 488 -29.40 -22.13 7.66
C ASP A 488 -27.98 -21.57 7.91
N VAL A 489 -27.21 -21.52 6.82
CA VAL A 489 -25.82 -21.07 6.79
C VAL A 489 -25.60 -20.11 5.64
N PHE A 490 -24.81 -19.07 5.88
CA PHE A 490 -24.47 -18.05 4.89
C PHE A 490 -22.97 -17.77 4.89
N ASP A 491 -22.44 -17.33 3.76
CA ASP A 491 -21.08 -16.79 3.65
C ASP A 491 -21.10 -15.28 3.92
N ASN A 492 -20.16 -14.80 4.73
CA ASN A 492 -19.94 -13.38 4.97
C ASN A 492 -18.44 -13.06 5.09
N PRO A 493 -18.05 -11.77 5.12
CA PRO A 493 -16.63 -11.38 5.15
C PRO A 493 -15.81 -11.92 6.32
N ILE A 494 -16.44 -12.27 7.46
CA ILE A 494 -15.75 -12.71 8.67
C ILE A 494 -15.82 -14.22 8.91
N SER A 495 -16.80 -14.92 8.34
CA SER A 495 -17.03 -16.35 8.49
C SER A 495 -17.74 -16.91 7.25
N PRO A 496 -17.23 -18.00 6.65
CA PRO A 496 -17.85 -18.64 5.49
C PRO A 496 -19.13 -19.41 5.83
N GLU A 497 -19.41 -19.65 7.11
CA GLU A 497 -20.59 -20.41 7.57
C GLU A 497 -21.25 -19.74 8.79
N ILE A 498 -21.68 -18.49 8.65
CA ILE A 498 -22.48 -17.83 9.70
C ILE A 498 -23.89 -18.43 9.73
N LYS A 499 -24.40 -18.78 10.92
CA LYS A 499 -25.77 -19.28 11.10
C LYS A 499 -26.77 -18.12 11.02
N GLY A 500 -27.98 -18.34 10.48
CA GLY A 500 -29.06 -17.33 10.42
C GLY A 500 -29.28 -16.60 11.76
N PRO A 501 -29.41 -17.31 12.90
CA PRO A 501 -29.58 -16.68 14.21
C PRO A 501 -28.42 -15.77 14.60
N VAL A 502 -27.20 -16.18 14.28
CA VAL A 502 -25.98 -15.42 14.55
C VAL A 502 -25.89 -14.19 13.64
N MET A 503 -26.38 -14.29 12.40
CA MET A 503 -26.53 -13.14 11.50
C MET A 503 -27.53 -12.13 12.08
N ASN A 504 -28.70 -12.58 12.52
CA ASN A 504 -29.69 -11.73 13.18
C ASN A 504 -29.12 -11.02 14.43
N LEU A 505 -28.32 -11.71 15.25
CA LEU A 505 -27.61 -11.11 16.39
C LEU A 505 -26.56 -10.07 15.98
N ASN A 506 -25.81 -10.31 14.89
CA ASN A 506 -24.87 -9.33 14.36
C ASN A 506 -25.58 -8.05 13.87
N VAL A 507 -26.71 -8.20 13.19
CA VAL A 507 -27.52 -7.08 12.69
C VAL A 507 -28.14 -6.32 13.85
N LEU A 508 -28.66 -7.03 14.86
CA LEU A 508 -29.19 -6.42 16.08
C LEU A 508 -28.11 -5.60 16.81
N ALA A 509 -26.92 -6.17 17.00
CA ALA A 509 -25.78 -5.48 17.63
C ALA A 509 -25.40 -4.22 16.84
N ALA A 510 -25.25 -4.35 15.52
CA ALA A 510 -24.87 -3.23 14.68
C ALA A 510 -25.93 -2.11 14.68
N THR A 511 -27.21 -2.48 14.78
CA THR A 511 -28.30 -1.50 14.88
C THR A 511 -28.29 -0.79 16.23
N MET A 512 -28.14 -1.55 17.33
CA MET A 512 -28.10 -1.01 18.70
C MET A 512 -26.88 -0.11 18.97
N ASP A 513 -25.76 -0.35 18.28
CA ASP A 513 -24.53 0.44 18.44
C ASP A 513 -24.34 1.49 17.32
N HIS A 514 -25.30 1.62 16.40
CA HIS A 514 -25.21 2.46 15.20
C HIS A 514 -23.97 2.20 14.32
N GLU A 515 -23.55 0.93 14.24
CA GLU A 515 -22.36 0.46 13.49
C GLU A 515 -22.66 0.15 12.02
N PHE A 516 -23.31 1.10 11.34
CA PHE A 516 -23.56 1.04 9.90
C PHE A 516 -22.37 1.56 9.10
N LEU A 517 -22.00 0.83 8.06
CA LEU A 517 -20.91 1.20 7.16
C LEU A 517 -21.45 1.92 5.93
N ARG A 518 -20.69 2.88 5.41
CA ARG A 518 -21.10 3.71 4.26
C ARG A 518 -20.02 3.69 3.19
N LYS A 519 -20.43 3.56 1.93
CA LYS A 519 -19.53 3.79 0.79
C LYS A 519 -19.60 5.25 0.38
N LEU A 520 -18.48 5.80 -0.09
CA LEU A 520 -18.48 7.14 -0.67
C LEU A 520 -19.37 7.19 -1.93
N PRO A 521 -20.10 8.29 -2.15
CA PRO A 521 -20.78 8.55 -3.42
C PRO A 521 -19.81 8.46 -4.60
N VAL A 522 -20.31 7.96 -5.74
CA VAL A 522 -19.52 7.78 -6.96
C VAL A 522 -18.82 9.07 -7.40
N ALA A 523 -19.44 10.24 -7.20
CA ALA A 523 -18.84 11.53 -7.53
C ALA A 523 -17.52 11.79 -6.75
N LEU A 524 -17.46 11.42 -5.47
CA LEU A 524 -16.25 11.60 -4.67
C LEU A 524 -15.16 10.59 -5.03
N ASP A 525 -15.54 9.37 -5.41
CA ASP A 525 -14.60 8.38 -5.96
C ASP A 525 -13.89 8.95 -7.21
N LEU A 526 -14.66 9.49 -8.16
CA LEU A 526 -14.09 10.15 -9.34
C LEU A 526 -13.16 11.32 -8.96
N VAL A 527 -13.53 12.15 -7.99
CA VAL A 527 -12.66 13.24 -7.53
C VAL A 527 -11.34 12.70 -6.96
N ILE A 528 -11.37 11.64 -6.13
CA ILE A 528 -10.17 11.04 -5.57
C ILE A 528 -9.27 10.49 -6.68
N VAL A 529 -9.84 9.76 -7.65
CA VAL A 529 -9.10 9.24 -8.81
C VAL A 529 -8.45 10.38 -9.61
N SER A 530 -9.17 11.48 -9.85
CA SER A 530 -8.59 12.68 -10.48
C SER A 530 -7.43 13.28 -9.70
N VAL A 531 -7.56 13.39 -8.38
CA VAL A 531 -6.50 13.92 -7.51
C VAL A 531 -5.25 13.05 -7.62
N PHE A 532 -5.39 11.72 -7.61
CA PHE A 532 -4.24 10.81 -7.79
C PHE A 532 -3.59 10.94 -9.16
N GLY A 533 -4.37 11.12 -10.23
CA GLY A 533 -3.84 11.42 -11.56
C GLY A 533 -3.03 12.72 -11.62
N VAL A 534 -3.53 13.78 -10.99
CA VAL A 534 -2.82 15.08 -10.89
C VAL A 534 -1.55 14.95 -10.05
N LEU A 535 -1.61 14.27 -8.90
CA LEU A 535 -0.44 14.01 -8.06
C LEU A 535 0.63 13.20 -8.83
N ALA A 536 0.23 12.20 -9.60
CA ALA A 536 1.14 11.44 -10.44
C ALA A 536 1.83 12.32 -11.48
N TRP A 537 1.07 13.18 -12.18
CA TRP A 537 1.61 14.14 -13.14
C TRP A 537 2.60 15.12 -12.51
N LEU A 538 2.25 15.70 -11.35
CA LEU A 538 3.12 16.62 -10.63
C LEU A 538 4.43 15.94 -10.19
N LEU A 539 4.35 14.73 -9.63
CA LEU A 539 5.53 13.98 -9.21
C LEU A 539 6.44 13.65 -10.40
N LEU A 540 5.89 13.15 -11.50
CA LEU A 540 6.67 12.86 -12.71
C LEU A 540 7.27 14.12 -13.35
N GLY A 541 6.53 15.23 -13.34
CA GLY A 541 6.90 16.48 -14.00
C GLY A 541 7.92 17.32 -13.25
N TYR A 542 7.95 17.24 -11.91
CA TYR A 542 8.77 18.10 -11.06
C TYR A 542 9.83 17.35 -10.23
N VAL A 543 9.69 16.04 -10.00
CA VAL A 543 10.69 15.24 -9.29
C VAL A 543 11.69 14.66 -10.30
N GLY A 544 12.82 15.33 -10.48
CA GLY A 544 13.82 14.97 -11.50
C GLY A 544 14.57 13.64 -11.24
N ARG A 545 14.44 13.04 -10.05
CA ARG A 545 15.14 11.80 -9.65
C ARG A 545 14.15 10.64 -9.57
N TRP A 546 14.33 9.64 -10.44
CA TRP A 546 13.37 8.54 -10.62
C TRP A 546 13.11 7.74 -9.34
N TRP A 547 14.14 7.49 -8.53
CA TRP A 547 13.99 6.76 -7.26
C TRP A 547 13.24 7.57 -6.20
N ILE A 548 13.38 8.91 -6.19
CA ILE A 548 12.58 9.78 -5.30
C ILE A 548 11.12 9.75 -5.72
N CYS A 549 10.84 9.78 -7.03
CA CYS A 549 9.48 9.67 -7.54
C CYS A 549 8.85 8.32 -7.18
N LEU A 550 9.61 7.23 -7.27
CA LEU A 550 9.15 5.89 -6.87
C LEU A 550 8.88 5.80 -5.35
N LEU A 551 9.78 6.32 -4.52
CA LEU A 551 9.56 6.40 -3.06
C LEU A 551 8.36 7.28 -2.72
N SER A 552 8.11 8.35 -3.48
CA SER A 552 6.95 9.23 -3.29
C SER A 552 5.63 8.51 -3.62
N PHE A 553 5.59 7.71 -4.69
CA PHE A 553 4.42 6.87 -5.00
C PHE A 553 4.16 5.80 -3.96
N LEU A 554 5.22 5.16 -3.44
CA LEU A 554 5.09 4.21 -2.36
C LEU A 554 4.57 4.88 -1.08
N GLY A 555 5.16 6.03 -0.71
CA GLY A 555 4.73 6.81 0.46
C GLY A 555 3.28 7.28 0.36
N LEU A 556 2.85 7.77 -0.81
CA LEU A 556 1.46 8.16 -1.05
C LEU A 556 0.50 6.98 -0.94
N SER A 557 0.86 5.83 -1.52
CA SER A 557 0.07 4.59 -1.41
C SER A 557 -0.10 4.15 0.03
N VAL A 558 0.99 4.09 0.81
CA VAL A 558 0.95 3.70 2.23
C VAL A 558 0.13 4.69 3.06
N THR A 559 0.31 5.98 2.83
CA THR A 559 -0.45 7.04 3.52
C THR A 559 -1.95 6.93 3.22
N TYR A 560 -2.31 6.65 1.97
CA TYR A 560 -3.70 6.49 1.57
C TYR A 560 -4.35 5.23 2.15
N LEU A 561 -3.62 4.11 2.17
CA LEU A 561 -4.08 2.88 2.81
C LEU A 561 -4.29 3.07 4.32
N LEU A 562 -3.38 3.79 4.98
CA LEU A 562 -3.54 4.16 6.39
C LEU A 562 -4.78 5.04 6.58
N LEU A 563 -4.99 6.05 5.72
CA LEU A 563 -6.19 6.88 5.76
C LEU A 563 -7.46 6.05 5.58
N ALA A 564 -7.49 5.13 4.61
CA ALA A 564 -8.62 4.23 4.39
C ALA A 564 -8.92 3.37 5.63
N PHE A 565 -7.88 2.83 6.27
CA PHE A 565 -7.99 2.07 7.51
C PHE A 565 -8.55 2.93 8.65
N LEU A 566 -8.06 4.17 8.81
CA LEU A 566 -8.54 5.09 9.84
C LEU A 566 -10.01 5.51 9.60
N LEU A 567 -10.37 5.85 8.36
CA LEU A 567 -11.75 6.22 8.00
C LEU A 567 -12.73 5.06 8.22
N TYR A 568 -12.31 3.84 7.88
CA TYR A 568 -13.10 2.64 8.17
C TYR A 568 -13.30 2.45 9.68
N ASN A 569 -12.24 2.57 10.48
CA ASN A 569 -12.30 2.29 11.92
C ASN A 569 -13.03 3.36 12.72
N PHE A 570 -12.80 4.64 12.42
CA PHE A 570 -13.33 5.75 13.21
C PHE A 570 -14.62 6.33 12.68
N LEU A 571 -14.86 6.28 11.36
CA LEU A 571 -16.05 6.87 10.73
C LEU A 571 -16.96 5.85 10.05
N GLY A 572 -16.56 4.57 9.94
CA GLY A 572 -17.34 3.55 9.24
C GLY A 572 -17.45 3.80 7.73
N ILE A 573 -16.51 4.52 7.13
CA ILE A 573 -16.55 4.90 5.72
C ILE A 573 -15.58 4.05 4.90
N PHE A 574 -16.07 3.46 3.80
CA PHE A 574 -15.25 2.90 2.74
C PHE A 574 -14.89 3.98 1.73
N VAL A 575 -13.59 4.17 1.56
CA VAL A 575 -13.01 4.96 0.46
C VAL A 575 -12.49 4.02 -0.62
N PRO A 576 -12.55 4.40 -1.90
CA PRO A 576 -12.10 3.56 -3.00
C PRO A 576 -10.60 3.31 -2.90
N ILE A 577 -10.15 2.08 -2.72
CA ILE A 577 -8.73 1.78 -2.53
C ILE A 577 -8.05 1.49 -3.87
N PHE A 578 -8.61 0.56 -4.63
CA PHE A 578 -7.99 0.02 -5.82
C PHE A 578 -7.91 1.03 -6.98
N PRO A 579 -8.98 1.78 -7.35
CA PRO A 579 -8.92 2.69 -8.49
C PRO A 579 -7.87 3.83 -8.36
N PRO A 580 -7.76 4.54 -7.22
CA PRO A 580 -6.73 5.58 -7.06
C PRO A 580 -5.30 5.02 -7.11
N LEU A 581 -5.07 3.85 -6.49
CA LEU A 581 -3.77 3.19 -6.51
C LEU A 581 -3.40 2.68 -7.91
N LEU A 582 -4.36 2.09 -8.63
CA LEU A 582 -4.17 1.69 -10.02
C LEU A 582 -3.84 2.90 -10.90
N THR A 583 -4.51 4.04 -10.69
CA THR A 583 -4.23 5.29 -11.40
C THR A 583 -2.78 5.74 -11.15
N LEU A 584 -2.33 5.72 -9.90
CA LEU A 584 -0.96 6.09 -9.54
C LEU A 584 0.08 5.18 -10.19
N LEU A 585 -0.15 3.87 -10.15
CA LEU A 585 0.75 2.87 -10.74
C LEU A 585 0.79 2.96 -12.27
N ALA A 586 -0.36 3.08 -12.93
CA ALA A 586 -0.45 3.19 -14.37
C ALA A 586 0.20 4.49 -14.89
N CYS A 587 -0.10 5.63 -14.26
CA CYS A 587 0.53 6.91 -14.57
C CYS A 587 2.04 6.85 -14.33
N GLY A 588 2.46 6.29 -13.20
CA GLY A 588 3.86 6.13 -12.85
C GLY A 588 4.63 5.29 -13.87
N PHE A 589 4.16 4.07 -14.14
CA PHE A 589 4.81 3.15 -15.08
C PHE A 589 4.92 3.74 -16.50
N LEU A 590 3.80 4.19 -17.07
CA LEU A 590 3.78 4.75 -18.43
C LEU A 590 4.56 6.07 -18.52
N GLY A 591 4.48 6.90 -17.47
CA GLY A 591 5.24 8.14 -17.35
C GLY A 591 6.76 7.90 -17.33
N PHE A 592 7.23 6.94 -16.53
CA PHE A 592 8.64 6.57 -16.50
C PHE A 592 9.13 6.03 -17.85
N VAL A 593 8.35 5.14 -18.47
CA VAL A 593 8.67 4.58 -19.79
C VAL A 593 8.79 5.71 -20.83
N ALA A 594 7.82 6.63 -20.87
CA ALA A 594 7.85 7.77 -21.79
C ALA A 594 9.07 8.69 -21.56
N GLN A 595 9.44 8.95 -20.30
CA GLN A 595 10.64 9.73 -19.97
C GLN A 595 11.93 9.04 -20.44
N GLN A 596 12.03 7.71 -20.31
CA GLN A 596 13.21 6.96 -20.76
C GLN A 596 13.34 6.98 -22.29
N PHE A 597 12.23 6.78 -23.02
CA PHE A 597 12.22 6.89 -24.47
C PHE A 597 12.58 8.30 -24.95
N HIS A 598 12.06 9.35 -24.30
CA HIS A 598 12.38 10.73 -24.64
C HIS A 598 13.85 11.08 -24.40
N LYS A 599 14.47 10.56 -23.32
CA LYS A 599 15.91 10.73 -23.06
C LYS A 599 16.76 10.02 -24.11
N ARG A 600 16.39 8.79 -24.51
CA ARG A 600 17.11 8.02 -25.54
C ARG A 600 16.99 8.63 -26.94
N SER A 601 15.82 9.15 -27.33
CA SER A 601 15.65 9.77 -28.65
C SER A 601 16.43 11.08 -28.78
N HIS A 602 16.52 11.87 -27.70
CA HIS A 602 17.38 13.06 -27.68
C HIS A 602 18.88 12.74 -27.71
N SER A 603 19.33 11.59 -27.17
CA SER A 603 20.74 11.19 -27.26
C SER A 603 21.13 10.66 -28.64
N MET A 604 20.21 10.08 -29.40
CA MET A 604 20.47 9.59 -30.77
C MET A 604 20.37 10.67 -31.86
N LEU A 605 19.70 11.79 -31.59
CA LEU A 605 19.59 12.93 -32.53
C LEU A 605 20.72 13.95 -32.38
N HIS A 606 21.56 13.83 -31.35
CA HIS A 606 22.65 14.75 -31.04
C HIS A 606 24.01 14.07 -30.83
N GLY A 607 24.13 12.78 -31.15
CA GLY A 607 25.40 12.08 -31.38
C GLY A 607 25.56 11.82 -32.86
#